data_AF-A0A1N7LL83-F1
#
_entry.id   AF-A0A1N7LL83-F1
#
_cell.length_a   1.000
_cell.length_b   1.000
_cell.length_c   1.000
_cell.angle_alpha   90.00
_cell.angle_beta   90.00
_cell.angle_gamma   90.00
#
_symmetry.space_group_name_H-M   'P 1'
#
loop_
_entity.id
_entity.type
_entity.pdbx_description
1 polymer ?
#
loop_
_entity_poly.entity_id
_entity_poly.type
_entity_poly.pdbx_seq_one_letter_code
_entity_poly.pdbx_strand_id
1 'polypeptide(L)'
;MQRISLMNLSAQPSSCINREKTISRLYIIIVRNIKTSVNLMHIILLTHERELDKKTNTGRLVEVIDGLHVTRIIWKRTEPDPALLAWIGQGGVGLLYPDPAELAGGPNPPLTDSFFSAPASLNHFILIDSTWQEARKIYNRSPYLQSLPRVLLESAPPSLFTLRRNQIEGGLCTAESVVTLLRLKHQNSLANQLETDFHAFVGHVPGRLNQESV
;
A
#
# COMPACT_ATOMS: atom_id res chain seq x y z
N MET A 1 -67.35 61.04 -21.40
CA MET A 1 -65.91 61.22 -21.67
C MET A 1 -65.13 60.83 -20.42
N GLN A 2 -64.54 59.64 -20.38
CA GLN A 2 -63.12 59.37 -20.07
C GLN A 2 -62.91 57.86 -19.89
N ARG A 3 -61.88 57.39 -20.57
CA ARG A 3 -61.34 56.02 -20.74
C ARG A 3 -60.53 55.68 -19.46
N ILE A 4 -60.26 54.42 -19.10
CA ILE A 4 -59.00 53.66 -19.31
C ILE A 4 -59.12 52.43 -18.34
N SER A 5 -59.28 51.19 -18.82
CA SER A 5 -58.27 50.12 -19.04
C SER A 5 -58.24 49.01 -17.97
N LEU A 6 -58.64 47.82 -18.43
CA LEU A 6 -58.24 46.44 -18.13
C LEU A 6 -57.16 46.21 -17.04
N MET A 7 -57.44 45.24 -16.16
CA MET A 7 -56.56 44.06 -16.02
C MET A 7 -57.36 42.85 -15.50
N ASN A 8 -57.36 41.81 -16.34
CA ASN A 8 -57.86 40.46 -16.10
C ASN A 8 -57.04 39.76 -15.00
N LEU A 9 -57.71 39.10 -14.06
CA LEU A 9 -57.09 38.11 -13.17
C LEU A 9 -57.64 36.73 -13.54
N SER A 10 -57.03 36.08 -14.54
CA SER A 10 -57.32 34.67 -14.84
C SER A 10 -56.63 33.80 -13.80
N ALA A 11 -57.42 33.14 -12.97
CA ALA A 11 -57.00 31.96 -12.23
C ALA A 11 -56.59 30.86 -13.21
N GLN A 12 -55.43 30.23 -12.99
CA GLN A 12 -55.15 28.90 -13.52
C GLN A 12 -54.70 27.95 -12.40
N PRO A 13 -55.14 26.68 -12.44
CA PRO A 13 -54.98 25.71 -11.37
C PRO A 13 -53.64 24.99 -11.41
N SER A 14 -53.18 24.59 -10.22
CA SER A 14 -52.04 23.72 -9.98
C SER A 14 -52.28 22.30 -10.55
N SER A 15 -51.29 21.72 -11.22
CA SER A 15 -51.22 20.26 -11.39
C SER A 15 -49.78 19.74 -11.40
N CYS A 16 -49.46 19.01 -10.32
CA CYS A 16 -48.90 17.66 -10.34
C CYS A 16 -47.91 17.27 -11.47
N ILE A 17 -46.67 17.77 -11.46
CA ILE A 17 -45.59 17.20 -12.32
C ILE A 17 -44.24 16.97 -11.59
N ASN A 18 -44.06 17.41 -10.33
CA ASN A 18 -42.69 17.54 -9.76
C ASN A 18 -42.25 16.52 -8.69
N ARG A 19 -42.97 15.43 -8.41
CA ARG A 19 -42.51 14.45 -7.39
C ARG A 19 -41.64 13.32 -7.93
N GLU A 20 -41.85 12.82 -9.15
CA GLU A 20 -41.04 11.71 -9.69
C GLU A 20 -39.63 12.13 -10.13
N LYS A 21 -39.46 13.37 -10.64
CA LYS A 21 -38.15 13.88 -11.07
C LYS A 21 -37.18 14.11 -9.90
N THR A 22 -37.69 14.26 -8.69
CA THR A 22 -36.88 14.57 -7.49
C THR A 22 -36.18 13.34 -6.94
N ILE A 23 -36.83 12.16 -6.98
CA ILE A 23 -36.24 10.90 -6.50
C ILE A 23 -35.12 10.44 -7.44
N SER A 24 -35.32 10.53 -8.77
CA SER A 24 -34.27 10.21 -9.75
C SER A 24 -33.07 11.15 -9.66
N ARG A 25 -33.29 12.44 -9.37
CA ARG A 25 -32.21 13.42 -9.25
C ARG A 25 -31.42 13.24 -7.94
N LEU A 26 -32.08 12.83 -6.86
CA LEU A 26 -31.43 12.52 -5.58
C LEU A 26 -30.65 11.20 -5.63
N TYR A 27 -31.20 10.16 -6.27
CA TYR A 27 -30.50 8.88 -6.50
C TYR A 27 -29.28 9.07 -7.39
N ILE A 28 -29.40 9.88 -8.45
CA ILE A 28 -28.27 10.23 -9.32
C ILE A 28 -27.20 11.05 -8.59
N ILE A 29 -27.56 11.93 -7.63
CA ILE A 29 -26.58 12.66 -6.83
C ILE A 29 -25.88 11.73 -5.84
N ILE A 30 -26.61 10.83 -5.17
CA ILE A 30 -25.99 9.84 -4.28
C ILE A 30 -25.03 8.94 -5.08
N VAL A 31 -25.46 8.42 -6.23
CA VAL A 31 -24.64 7.54 -7.10
C VAL A 31 -23.47 8.30 -7.76
N ARG A 32 -23.61 9.61 -8.04
CA ARG A 32 -22.50 10.46 -8.55
C ARG A 32 -21.57 11.00 -7.46
N ASN A 33 -22.01 11.07 -6.20
CA ASN A 33 -21.15 11.38 -5.04
C ASN A 33 -20.47 10.13 -4.45
N ILE A 34 -20.78 8.94 -4.95
CA ILE A 34 -19.85 7.81 -4.97
C ILE A 34 -18.81 8.00 -6.07
N LYS A 35 -18.38 9.25 -6.31
CA LYS A 35 -17.05 9.51 -6.84
C LYS A 35 -16.09 9.12 -5.73
N THR A 36 -15.97 7.81 -5.59
CA THR A 36 -14.92 7.05 -4.96
C THR A 36 -13.67 7.92 -4.86
N SER A 37 -13.42 8.51 -3.69
CA SER A 37 -12.06 8.44 -3.17
C SER A 37 -11.80 6.96 -2.92
N VAL A 38 -11.55 6.22 -3.99
CA VAL A 38 -10.65 5.09 -3.91
C VAL A 38 -9.36 5.72 -3.43
N ASN A 39 -9.14 5.73 -2.12
CA ASN A 39 -7.79 5.88 -1.61
C ASN A 39 -7.06 4.66 -2.16
N LEU A 40 -6.44 4.86 -3.33
CA LEU A 40 -5.64 3.85 -3.98
C LEU A 40 -4.50 3.55 -3.03
N MET A 41 -4.32 2.27 -2.74
CA MET A 41 -3.22 1.82 -1.91
C MET A 41 -1.91 2.39 -2.45
N HIS A 42 -1.12 2.99 -1.55
CA HIS A 42 0.18 3.55 -1.88
C HIS A 42 1.27 2.74 -1.18
N ILE A 43 2.15 2.15 -1.99
CA ILE A 43 3.33 1.44 -1.51
C ILE A 43 4.54 2.38 -1.55
N ILE A 44 5.20 2.55 -0.42
CA ILE A 44 6.38 3.38 -0.27
C ILE A 44 7.58 2.47 0.00
N LEU A 45 8.48 2.35 -0.99
CA LEU A 45 9.71 1.60 -0.86
C LEU A 45 10.82 2.50 -0.32
N LEU A 46 11.03 2.47 1.01
CA LEU A 46 12.14 3.16 1.65
C LEU A 46 13.43 2.36 1.46
N THR A 47 14.20 2.74 0.44
CA THR A 47 15.24 1.92 -0.17
C THR A 47 16.62 2.36 0.31
N HIS A 48 17.47 1.41 0.72
CA HIS A 48 18.88 1.71 0.99
C HIS A 48 19.64 1.95 -0.33
N GLU A 49 20.54 2.95 -0.40
CA GLU A 49 21.29 3.31 -1.62
C GLU A 49 21.98 2.10 -2.31
N ARG A 50 22.51 1.17 -1.50
CA ARG A 50 23.17 -0.08 -1.96
C ARG A 50 22.26 -1.03 -2.74
N GLU A 51 20.94 -0.84 -2.70
CA GLU A 51 19.99 -1.68 -3.43
C GLU A 51 19.68 -1.18 -4.85
N LEU A 52 20.07 0.04 -5.20
CA LEU A 52 19.71 0.66 -6.49
C LEU A 52 20.28 -0.11 -7.68
N ASP A 53 21.55 -0.52 -7.60
CA ASP A 53 22.24 -1.22 -8.69
C ASP A 53 22.07 -2.74 -8.65
N LYS A 54 21.43 -3.28 -7.60
CA LYS A 54 21.31 -4.73 -7.42
C LYS A 54 20.24 -5.30 -8.35
N LYS A 55 20.68 -6.03 -9.38
CA LYS A 55 19.78 -6.77 -10.31
C LYS A 55 18.82 -7.72 -9.58
N THR A 56 19.21 -8.22 -8.40
CA THR A 56 18.39 -9.11 -7.56
C THR A 56 17.39 -8.38 -6.67
N ASN A 57 17.37 -7.04 -6.65
CA ASN A 57 16.39 -6.28 -5.88
C ASN A 57 14.99 -6.45 -6.52
N THR A 58 14.12 -7.19 -5.83
CA THR A 58 12.74 -7.48 -6.22
C THR A 58 11.79 -6.30 -6.08
N GLY A 59 12.17 -5.22 -5.38
CA GLY A 59 11.39 -3.99 -5.29
C GLY A 59 11.14 -3.34 -6.65
N ARG A 60 12.01 -3.60 -7.65
CA ARG A 60 11.81 -3.17 -9.05
C ARG A 60 10.55 -3.75 -9.69
N LEU A 61 10.15 -4.95 -9.28
CA LEU A 61 8.94 -5.61 -9.80
C LEU A 61 7.69 -4.93 -9.27
N VAL A 62 7.76 -4.44 -8.03
CA VAL A 62 6.67 -3.70 -7.40
C VAL A 62 6.47 -2.35 -8.10
N GLU A 63 7.54 -1.63 -8.46
CA GLU A 63 7.45 -0.30 -9.08
C GLU A 63 6.77 -0.30 -10.45
N VAL A 64 6.84 -1.41 -11.19
CA VAL A 64 6.36 -1.49 -12.57
C VAL A 64 4.97 -2.12 -12.68
N ILE A 65 4.32 -2.47 -11.56
CA ILE A 65 3.00 -3.09 -11.60
C ILE A 65 1.91 -2.05 -11.89
N ASP A 66 1.19 -2.26 -12.99
CA ASP A 66 0.09 -1.38 -13.40
C ASP A 66 -1.06 -1.42 -12.37
N GLY A 67 -1.60 -0.24 -12.04
CA GLY A 67 -2.73 -0.11 -11.12
C GLY A 67 -2.38 -0.04 -9.63
N LEU A 68 -1.09 -0.12 -9.27
CA LEU A 68 -0.61 0.14 -7.91
C LEU A 68 0.15 1.46 -7.87
N HIS A 69 -0.17 2.34 -6.92
CA HIS A 69 0.62 3.54 -6.72
C HIS A 69 1.86 3.19 -5.90
N VAL A 70 3.04 3.35 -6.49
CA VAL A 70 4.32 3.00 -5.85
C VAL A 70 5.26 4.20 -5.89
N THR A 71 5.91 4.49 -4.76
CA THR A 71 6.98 5.50 -4.70
C THR A 71 8.19 4.89 -4.03
N ARG A 72 9.34 4.93 -4.73
CA ARG A 72 10.62 4.63 -4.13
C ARG A 72 11.26 5.90 -3.59
N ILE A 73 11.66 5.86 -2.32
CA ILE A 73 12.41 6.92 -1.64
C ILE A 73 13.76 6.33 -1.25
N ILE A 74 14.85 7.00 -1.65
CA ILE A 74 16.19 6.64 -1.19
C ILE A 74 16.33 7.12 0.25
N TRP A 75 16.57 6.19 1.17
CA TRP A 75 16.73 6.52 2.58
C TRP A 75 18.01 7.33 2.82
N LYS A 76 17.85 8.48 3.48
CA LYS A 76 18.94 9.29 4.00
C LYS A 76 18.84 9.37 5.52
N ARG A 77 19.94 9.05 6.21
CA ARG A 77 20.00 9.00 7.68
C ARG A 77 19.69 10.34 8.35
N THR A 78 20.19 11.43 7.79
CA THR A 78 20.16 12.77 8.43
C THR A 78 19.17 13.73 7.79
N GLU A 79 18.61 13.38 6.64
CA GLU A 79 17.76 14.24 5.83
C GLU A 79 16.58 13.40 5.29
N PRO A 80 15.59 13.06 6.13
CA PRO A 80 14.43 12.29 5.70
C PRO A 80 13.66 13.03 4.60
N ASP A 81 13.04 12.25 3.71
CA ASP A 81 12.28 12.80 2.59
C ASP A 81 11.06 13.61 3.10
N PRO A 82 10.89 14.88 2.68
CA PRO A 82 9.79 15.70 3.15
C PRO A 82 8.40 15.17 2.79
N ALA A 83 8.24 14.52 1.63
CA ALA A 83 6.96 13.93 1.23
C ALA A 83 6.62 12.73 2.11
N LEU A 84 7.62 11.90 2.45
CA LEU A 84 7.45 10.81 3.42
C LEU A 84 6.91 11.32 4.75
N LEU A 85 7.53 12.36 5.31
CA LEU A 85 7.08 12.94 6.58
C LEU A 85 5.69 13.56 6.47
N ALA A 86 5.35 14.17 5.33
CA ALA A 86 4.02 14.70 5.09
C ALA A 86 2.95 13.60 5.07
N TRP A 87 3.19 12.48 4.39
CA TRP A 87 2.27 11.33 4.41
C TRP A 87 2.11 10.75 5.82
N ILE A 88 3.21 10.59 6.56
CA ILE A 88 3.16 10.14 7.96
C ILE A 88 2.32 11.10 8.81
N GLY A 89 2.51 12.41 8.66
CA GLY A 89 1.77 13.43 9.40
C GLY A 89 0.27 13.48 9.06
N GLN A 90 -0.14 13.07 7.86
CA GLN A 90 -1.55 12.96 7.45
C GLN A 90 -2.25 11.74 8.06
N GLY A 91 -1.49 10.74 8.53
CA GLY A 91 -2.03 9.51 9.07
C GLY A 91 -2.42 8.48 8.00
N GLY A 92 -2.92 7.32 8.44
CA GLY A 92 -3.27 6.22 7.53
C GLY A 92 -2.07 5.49 6.91
N VAL A 93 -0.88 5.67 7.51
CA VAL A 93 0.38 5.03 7.10
C VAL A 93 0.72 3.88 8.05
N GLY A 94 0.98 2.69 7.50
CA GLY A 94 1.50 1.55 8.23
C GLY A 94 2.94 1.22 7.85
N LEU A 95 3.69 0.63 8.78
CA LEU A 95 5.01 0.09 8.54
C LEU A 95 4.94 -1.43 8.41
N LEU A 96 5.37 -1.95 7.27
CA LEU A 96 5.55 -3.38 7.03
C LEU A 96 6.98 -3.78 7.44
N TYR A 97 7.15 -4.12 8.71
CA TYR A 97 8.43 -4.52 9.30
C TYR A 97 8.16 -5.40 10.53
N PRO A 98 8.84 -6.54 10.69
CA PRO A 98 8.63 -7.42 11.84
C PRO A 98 9.02 -6.75 13.16
N ASP A 99 8.61 -7.31 14.28
CA ASP A 99 8.97 -6.74 15.58
C ASP A 99 10.49 -6.81 15.80
N PRO A 100 11.18 -5.70 16.13
CA PRO A 100 12.58 -5.74 16.56
C PRO A 100 12.85 -6.73 17.71
N ALA A 101 11.88 -7.01 18.57
CA ALA A 101 11.98 -8.01 19.63
C ALA A 101 11.97 -9.44 19.09
N GLU A 102 11.17 -9.73 18.05
CA GLU A 102 11.21 -11.00 17.31
C GLU A 102 12.56 -11.19 16.61
N LEU A 103 13.09 -10.13 16.01
CA LEU A 103 14.41 -10.13 15.37
C LEU A 103 15.57 -10.28 16.38
N ALA A 104 15.33 -10.10 17.68
CA ALA A 104 16.34 -10.17 18.73
C ALA A 104 16.45 -11.57 19.40
N GLY A 105 15.62 -12.55 19.02
CA GLY A 105 15.70 -13.91 19.53
C GLY A 105 15.37 -14.06 21.02
N GLY A 106 14.57 -13.14 21.58
CA GLY A 106 14.10 -13.23 22.96
C GLY A 106 13.14 -14.41 23.17
N PRO A 107 13.11 -15.04 24.36
CA PRO A 107 12.33 -16.27 24.61
C PRO A 107 10.81 -16.08 24.60
N ASN A 108 10.33 -14.84 24.49
CA ASN A 108 8.93 -14.50 24.26
C ASN A 108 8.90 -13.30 23.32
N PRO A 109 8.40 -13.42 22.08
CA PRO A 109 8.02 -12.23 21.33
C PRO A 109 6.97 -11.48 22.19
N PRO A 110 7.13 -10.17 22.43
CA PRO A 110 6.07 -9.43 23.08
C PRO A 110 4.84 -9.58 22.22
N LEU A 111 3.79 -10.19 22.79
CA LEU A 111 2.43 -10.04 22.31
C LEU A 111 2.07 -8.57 22.48
N THR A 112 2.64 -7.70 21.64
CA THR A 112 1.90 -6.53 21.20
C THR A 112 0.65 -7.08 20.53
N ASP A 113 -0.49 -6.41 20.65
CA ASP A 113 -1.70 -6.80 19.94
C ASP A 113 -1.40 -6.78 18.44
N SER A 114 -0.85 -7.89 17.95
CA SER A 114 -0.47 -8.15 16.58
C SER A 114 -1.78 -8.19 15.82
N PHE A 115 -2.21 -7.04 15.31
CA PHE A 115 -3.36 -7.02 14.44
C PHE A 115 -3.02 -7.86 13.21
N PHE A 116 -3.60 -9.05 13.15
CA PHE A 116 -3.63 -9.99 12.02
C PHE A 116 -4.36 -9.42 10.78
N SER A 117 -4.38 -8.11 10.66
CA SER A 117 -5.11 -7.34 9.66
C SER A 117 -4.46 -5.97 9.60
N ALA A 118 -4.08 -5.50 8.42
CA ALA A 118 -3.89 -4.07 8.24
C ALA A 118 -5.22 -3.38 8.57
N PRO A 119 -5.28 -2.42 9.52
CA PRO A 119 -6.50 -1.69 9.80
C PRO A 119 -7.10 -1.13 8.51
N ALA A 120 -8.43 -1.14 8.38
CA ALA A 120 -9.10 -0.63 7.18
C ALA A 120 -8.77 0.85 6.90
N SER A 121 -8.37 1.61 7.93
CA SER A 121 -7.91 2.99 7.84
C SER A 121 -6.52 3.16 7.21
N LEU A 122 -5.70 2.10 7.12
CA LEU A 122 -4.40 2.17 6.48
C LEU A 122 -4.52 2.04 4.97
N ASN A 123 -4.03 3.05 4.26
CA ASN A 123 -4.00 3.11 2.80
C ASN A 123 -2.59 3.32 2.25
N HIS A 124 -1.63 3.73 3.09
CA HIS A 124 -0.22 3.86 2.73
C HIS A 124 0.61 2.85 3.51
N PHE A 125 1.56 2.21 2.85
CA PHE A 125 2.39 1.17 3.46
C PHE A 125 3.85 1.43 3.15
N ILE A 126 4.64 1.65 4.20
CA ILE A 126 6.09 1.77 4.09
C ILE A 126 6.71 0.38 4.21
N LEU A 127 7.52 0.02 3.22
CA LEU A 127 8.36 -1.16 3.21
C LEU A 127 9.82 -0.71 3.20
N ILE A 128 10.65 -1.34 4.01
CA ILE A 128 12.09 -1.08 4.01
C ILE A 128 12.76 -1.98 2.96
N ASP A 129 13.03 -1.43 1.78
CA ASP A 129 13.65 -2.17 0.66
C ASP A 129 15.18 -2.23 0.83
N SER A 130 15.65 -3.25 1.55
CA SER A 130 17.08 -3.49 1.80
C SER A 130 17.37 -4.91 2.27
N THR A 131 18.64 -5.25 2.51
CA THR A 131 19.01 -6.44 3.28
C THR A 131 18.56 -6.31 4.74
N TRP A 132 18.33 -7.42 5.45
CA TRP A 132 17.91 -7.40 6.87
C TRP A 132 18.79 -6.54 7.79
N GLN A 133 20.12 -6.59 7.61
CA GLN A 133 21.06 -5.79 8.38
C GLN A 133 20.86 -4.29 8.15
N GLU A 134 20.71 -3.87 6.89
CA GLU A 134 20.45 -2.47 6.55
C GLU A 134 19.02 -2.07 6.92
N ALA A 135 18.05 -2.97 6.86
CA ALA A 135 16.66 -2.69 7.23
C ALA A 135 16.56 -2.36 8.72
N ARG A 136 17.25 -3.14 9.56
CA ARG A 136 17.38 -2.86 11.00
C ARG A 136 18.05 -1.53 11.27
N LYS A 137 19.09 -1.18 10.50
CA LYS A 137 19.75 0.13 10.60
C LYS A 137 18.82 1.28 10.20
N ILE A 138 18.09 1.14 9.08
CA ILE A 138 17.11 2.13 8.63
C ILE A 138 16.07 2.36 9.73
N TYR A 139 15.46 1.29 10.25
CA TYR A 139 14.47 1.37 11.32
C TYR A 139 15.03 2.05 12.58
N ASN A 140 16.18 1.58 13.09
CA ASN A 140 16.79 2.12 14.31
C ASN A 140 17.22 3.59 14.18
N ARG A 141 17.56 4.04 12.97
CA ARG A 141 18.01 5.41 12.69
C ARG A 141 16.91 6.31 12.16
N SER A 142 15.66 5.85 12.12
CA SER A 142 14.51 6.61 11.62
C SER A 142 13.41 6.67 12.69
N PRO A 143 13.51 7.60 13.67
CA PRO A 143 12.51 7.70 14.74
C PRO A 143 11.06 7.83 14.24
N TYR A 144 10.86 8.49 13.09
CA TYR A 144 9.55 8.64 12.45
C TYR A 144 8.88 7.33 12.02
N LEU A 145 9.64 6.22 11.91
CA LEU A 145 9.08 4.90 11.61
C LEU A 145 8.59 4.18 12.88
N GLN A 146 9.13 4.53 14.04
CA GLN A 146 8.90 3.79 15.29
C GLN A 146 7.52 4.07 15.89
N SER A 147 6.91 5.20 15.54
CA SER A 147 5.56 5.58 15.97
C SER A 147 4.46 5.06 15.04
N LEU A 148 4.81 4.40 13.93
CA LEU A 148 3.82 3.93 12.96
C LEU A 148 3.14 2.64 13.44
N PRO A 149 1.82 2.48 13.17
CA PRO A 149 1.16 1.19 13.26
C PRO A 149 1.93 0.14 12.45
N ARG A 150 2.21 -1.01 13.05
CA ARG A 150 2.87 -2.12 12.36
C ARG A 150 1.87 -2.98 11.62
N VAL A 151 2.30 -3.50 10.47
CA VAL A 151 1.58 -4.51 9.71
C VAL A 151 2.45 -5.76 9.70
N LEU A 152 1.94 -6.85 10.27
CA LEU A 152 2.63 -8.14 10.36
C LEU A 152 2.08 -9.11 9.32
N LEU A 153 2.96 -9.92 8.74
CA LEU A 153 2.66 -10.90 7.68
C LEU A 153 2.88 -12.32 8.20
N GLU A 154 2.12 -12.75 9.20
CA GLU A 154 2.35 -14.05 9.88
C GLU A 154 1.88 -15.28 9.09
N SER A 155 1.18 -15.12 7.96
CA SER A 155 0.63 -16.23 7.17
C SER A 155 1.25 -16.38 5.76
N ALA A 156 2.47 -15.87 5.57
CA ALA A 156 3.11 -16.00 4.28
C ALA A 156 3.75 -17.39 4.10
N PRO A 157 3.67 -17.98 2.90
CA PRO A 157 4.42 -19.21 2.61
C PRO A 157 5.93 -18.95 2.73
N PRO A 158 6.75 -20.02 2.89
CA PRO A 158 8.20 -19.89 2.85
C PRO A 158 8.65 -19.14 1.59
N SER A 159 9.59 -18.20 1.76
CA SER A 159 10.11 -17.39 0.66
C SER A 159 10.74 -18.28 -0.42
N LEU A 160 10.34 -18.06 -1.67
CA LEU A 160 10.97 -18.67 -2.85
C LEU A 160 12.25 -17.93 -3.26
N PHE A 161 12.48 -16.74 -2.71
CA PHE A 161 13.63 -15.90 -3.04
C PHE A 161 14.94 -16.33 -2.36
N THR A 162 15.60 -17.37 -2.86
CA THR A 162 16.84 -17.92 -2.24
C THR A 162 18.13 -17.17 -2.58
N LEU A 163 18.06 -16.07 -3.32
CA LEU A 163 19.24 -15.40 -3.90
C LEU A 163 20.04 -14.55 -2.90
N ARG A 164 19.52 -14.30 -1.68
CA ARG A 164 20.24 -13.56 -0.63
C ARG A 164 20.79 -14.54 0.42
N ARG A 165 22.12 -14.58 0.56
CA ARG A 165 22.83 -15.44 1.55
C ARG A 165 22.44 -15.20 3.01
N ASN A 166 21.90 -14.03 3.36
CA ASN A 166 21.57 -13.61 4.73
C ASN A 166 20.05 -13.42 4.91
N GLN A 167 19.23 -14.24 4.26
CA GLN A 167 17.80 -14.23 4.51
C GLN A 167 17.53 -14.90 5.87
N ILE A 168 16.73 -14.25 6.71
CA ILE A 168 16.25 -14.85 7.96
C ILE A 168 15.20 -15.90 7.58
N GLU A 169 15.15 -17.00 8.31
CA GLU A 169 14.12 -18.02 8.13
C GLU A 169 12.71 -17.40 8.25
N GLY A 170 11.84 -17.66 7.27
CA GLY A 170 10.52 -17.03 7.16
C GLY A 170 10.51 -15.57 6.66
N GLY A 171 11.67 -14.94 6.45
CA GLY A 171 11.75 -13.56 6.00
C GLY A 171 11.46 -13.41 4.50
N LEU A 172 10.35 -12.77 4.14
CA LEU A 172 9.96 -12.49 2.75
C LEU A 172 10.88 -11.44 2.09
N CYS A 173 11.05 -11.54 0.77
CA CYS A 173 11.62 -10.44 -0.01
C CYS A 173 10.62 -9.29 -0.21
N THR A 174 11.06 -8.17 -0.78
CA THR A 174 10.21 -6.98 -1.01
C THR A 174 8.98 -7.32 -1.85
N ALA A 175 9.13 -8.11 -2.93
CA ALA A 175 8.00 -8.46 -3.79
C ALA A 175 7.00 -9.40 -3.07
N GLU A 176 7.47 -10.45 -2.42
CA GLU A 176 6.63 -11.38 -1.65
C GLU A 176 5.88 -10.66 -0.51
N SER A 177 6.54 -9.70 0.14
CA SER A 177 5.92 -8.87 1.18
C SER A 177 4.75 -8.05 0.61
N VAL A 178 4.91 -7.47 -0.59
CA VAL A 178 3.83 -6.74 -1.27
C VAL A 178 2.74 -7.68 -1.75
N VAL A 179 3.05 -8.86 -2.31
CA VAL A 179 2.05 -9.87 -2.69
C VAL A 179 1.17 -10.23 -1.49
N THR A 180 1.80 -10.51 -0.35
CA THR A 180 1.08 -10.87 0.88
C THR A 180 0.20 -9.72 1.37
N LEU A 181 0.74 -8.49 1.37
CA LEU A 181 -0.03 -7.29 1.71
C LEU A 181 -1.23 -7.06 0.78
N LEU A 182 -1.06 -7.24 -0.52
CA LEU A 182 -2.14 -7.10 -1.51
C LEU A 182 -3.25 -8.13 -1.25
N ARG A 183 -2.90 -9.38 -0.93
CA ARG A 183 -3.87 -10.42 -0.54
C ARG A 183 -4.63 -10.04 0.73
N LEU A 184 -3.93 -9.54 1.76
CA LEU A 184 -4.55 -9.07 3.00
C LEU A 184 -5.54 -7.92 2.77
N LYS A 185 -5.30 -7.09 1.76
CA LYS A 185 -6.17 -5.97 1.37
C LYS A 185 -7.15 -6.34 0.24
N HIS A 186 -7.31 -7.63 -0.03
CA HIS A 186 -8.21 -8.21 -1.04
C HIS A 186 -7.95 -7.73 -2.47
N GLN A 187 -6.74 -7.24 -2.77
CA GLN A 187 -6.27 -6.84 -4.10
C GLN A 187 -5.72 -8.05 -4.87
N ASN A 188 -6.53 -9.12 -4.99
CA ASN A 188 -6.08 -10.42 -5.50
C ASN A 188 -5.56 -10.37 -6.94
N SER A 189 -6.14 -9.52 -7.81
CA SER A 189 -5.67 -9.37 -9.19
C SER A 189 -4.24 -8.84 -9.25
N LEU A 190 -3.95 -7.78 -8.48
CA LEU A 190 -2.60 -7.21 -8.38
C LEU A 190 -1.63 -8.19 -7.72
N ALA A 191 -2.07 -8.90 -6.68
CA ALA A 191 -1.26 -9.91 -6.01
C ALA A 191 -0.83 -11.02 -6.99
N ASN A 192 -1.76 -11.55 -7.78
CA ASN A 192 -1.49 -12.61 -8.74
C ASN A 192 -0.56 -12.15 -9.88
N GLN A 193 -0.74 -10.91 -10.36
CA GLN A 193 0.15 -10.32 -11.35
C GLN A 193 1.58 -10.21 -10.81
N LEU A 194 1.75 -9.59 -9.64
CA LEU A 194 3.08 -9.43 -9.02
C LEU A 194 3.73 -10.78 -8.71
N GLU A 195 2.95 -11.76 -8.25
CA GLU A 195 3.46 -13.11 -7.98
C GLU A 195 3.92 -13.81 -9.26
N THR A 196 3.19 -13.66 -10.37
CA THR A 196 3.58 -14.19 -11.68
C THR A 196 4.89 -13.55 -12.15
N ASP A 197 5.01 -12.23 -12.07
CA ASP A 197 6.21 -11.49 -12.44
C ASP A 197 7.40 -11.89 -11.56
N PHE A 198 7.16 -12.11 -10.28
CA PHE A 198 8.17 -12.58 -9.33
C PHE A 198 8.63 -14.02 -9.63
N HIS A 199 7.73 -14.95 -9.94
CA HIS A 199 8.10 -16.31 -10.34
C HIS A 199 8.91 -16.31 -11.64
N ALA A 200 8.50 -15.52 -12.63
CA ALA A 200 9.26 -15.34 -13.86
C ALA A 200 10.65 -14.77 -13.57
N PHE A 201 10.76 -13.75 -12.71
CA PHE A 201 12.02 -13.17 -12.29
C PHE A 201 12.94 -14.21 -11.63
N VAL A 202 12.46 -14.95 -10.63
CA VAL A 202 13.26 -15.99 -9.94
C VAL A 202 13.72 -17.07 -10.92
N GLY A 203 12.86 -17.48 -11.87
CA GLY A 203 13.24 -18.45 -12.92
C GLY A 203 14.26 -17.92 -13.94
N HIS A 204 14.31 -16.60 -14.17
CA HIS A 204 15.26 -15.97 -15.10
C HIS A 204 16.56 -15.48 -14.45
N VAL A 205 16.60 -15.27 -13.13
CA VAL A 205 17.88 -14.99 -12.47
C VAL A 205 18.73 -16.25 -12.61
N PRO A 206 19.91 -16.20 -13.27
CA PRO A 206 20.79 -17.35 -13.33
C PRO A 206 21.21 -17.71 -11.90
N GLY A 207 20.52 -18.70 -11.35
CA GLY A 207 20.95 -19.44 -10.18
C GLY A 207 22.31 -20.03 -10.52
N ARG A 208 23.19 -20.03 -9.53
CA ARG A 208 24.50 -20.70 -9.56
C ARG A 208 24.30 -22.16 -9.96
N LEU A 209 24.34 -22.47 -11.25
CA LEU A 209 24.65 -23.81 -11.72
C LEU A 209 26.08 -24.10 -11.22
N ASN A 210 26.24 -25.22 -10.53
CA ASN A 210 27.49 -25.83 -10.07
C ASN A 210 27.97 -25.40 -8.68
N GLN A 211 27.47 -26.09 -7.66
CA GLN A 211 28.32 -26.75 -6.66
C GLN A 211 27.78 -28.16 -6.38
N GLU A 212 27.84 -29.03 -7.39
CA GLU A 212 28.04 -30.46 -7.18
C GLU A 212 29.20 -30.87 -8.10
N SER A 213 30.39 -30.93 -7.51
CA SER A 213 31.53 -31.68 -8.04
C SER A 213 32.07 -32.48 -6.87
N VAL A 214 31.86 -33.80 -6.95
CA VAL A 214 32.67 -34.91 -6.44
C VAL A 214 33.36 -34.73 -5.09
#